data_AF-A0AAU6WJ26-F1
#
_entry.id   AF-A0AAU6WJ26-F1
#
_cell.length_a   1.000
_cell.length_b   1.000
_cell.length_c   1.000
_cell.angle_alpha   90.00
_cell.angle_beta   90.00
_cell.angle_gamma   90.00
#
_symmetry.space_group_name_H-M   'P 1'
#
loop_
_entity.id
_entity.type
_entity.pdbx_description
1 polymer ?
#
loop_
_entity_poly.entity_id
_entity_poly.type
_entity_poly.pdbx_seq_one_letter_code
_entity_poly.pdbx_strand_id
1 'polypeptide(L)'
;MKSSFDQKKHPHRRYNPLLDEWILVSPQRANRPWQGQTEKEKRKHFPNMMKTAIYVPEIYASTATEILSIKGFTSSITISDL
;
A
#
# COMPACT_ATOMS: atom_id res chain seq x y z
N MET A 1 19.26 -36.33 -19.53
CA MET A 1 17.83 -35.96 -19.38
C MET A 1 17.67 -34.50 -19.77
N LYS A 2 16.81 -34.17 -20.75
CA LYS A 2 16.49 -32.76 -21.08
C LYS A 2 15.53 -32.23 -20.02
N SER A 3 15.93 -31.18 -19.30
CA SER A 3 15.02 -30.45 -18.42
C SER A 3 13.98 -29.70 -19.26
N SER A 4 12.72 -29.76 -18.85
CA SER A 4 11.64 -28.98 -19.48
C SER A 4 11.93 -27.48 -19.39
N PHE A 5 11.57 -26.72 -20.42
CA PHE A 5 11.77 -25.29 -20.44
C PHE A 5 10.73 -24.58 -19.55
N ASP A 6 11.19 -23.82 -18.56
CA ASP A 6 10.36 -22.95 -17.71
C ASP A 6 10.69 -21.48 -17.98
N GLN A 7 9.71 -20.73 -18.48
CA GLN A 7 9.84 -19.32 -18.84
C GLN A 7 10.24 -18.43 -17.64
N LYS A 8 9.89 -18.80 -16.40
CA LYS A 8 10.22 -18.03 -15.20
C LYS A 8 11.66 -18.21 -14.76
N LYS A 9 12.30 -19.31 -15.16
CA LYS A 9 13.67 -19.66 -14.74
C LYS A 9 14.67 -19.46 -15.86
N HIS A 10 14.28 -19.75 -17.10
CA HIS A 10 15.16 -19.74 -18.24
C HIS A 10 15.10 -18.40 -19.00
N PRO A 11 16.26 -17.89 -19.45
CA PRO A 11 16.30 -16.75 -20.35
C PRO A 11 15.52 -17.01 -21.64
N HIS A 12 14.78 -16.01 -22.11
CA HIS A 12 13.97 -16.10 -23.34
C HIS A 12 13.75 -14.72 -23.97
N ARG A 13 13.23 -14.68 -25.19
CA ARG A 13 12.90 -13.42 -25.88
C ARG A 13 11.40 -13.25 -26.02
N ARG A 14 10.92 -12.01 -25.90
CA ARG A 14 9.52 -11.64 -26.16
C ARG A 14 9.48 -10.56 -27.23
N TYR A 15 8.58 -10.71 -28.19
CA TYR A 15 8.38 -9.73 -29.24
C TYR A 15 7.40 -8.64 -28.79
N ASN A 16 7.73 -7.38 -29.09
CA ASN A 16 6.86 -6.24 -28.90
C ASN A 16 6.36 -5.74 -30.28
N PRO A 17 5.09 -5.99 -30.63
CA PRO A 17 4.55 -5.62 -31.94
C PRO A 17 4.37 -4.11 -32.13
N LEU A 18 4.35 -3.32 -31.06
CA LEU A 18 4.18 -1.87 -31.15
C LEU A 18 5.44 -1.16 -31.63
N LEU A 19 6.60 -1.75 -31.35
CA LEU A 19 7.91 -1.20 -31.69
C LEU A 19 8.66 -2.08 -32.71
N ASP A 20 8.07 -3.21 -33.11
CA ASP A 20 8.70 -4.24 -33.94
C ASP A 20 10.05 -4.73 -33.38
N GLU A 21 10.11 -4.89 -32.06
CA GLU A 21 11.37 -5.17 -31.34
C GLU A 21 11.34 -6.46 -30.55
N TRP A 22 12.51 -7.06 -30.37
CA TRP A 22 12.69 -8.28 -29.59
C TRP A 22 13.43 -8.00 -28.28
N ILE A 23 12.74 -8.24 -27.17
CA ILE A 23 13.25 -7.98 -25.82
C ILE A 23 13.81 -9.28 -25.24
N LEU A 24 15.06 -9.25 -24.77
CA LEU A 24 15.65 -10.36 -24.01
C LEU A 24 15.25 -10.28 -22.54
N VAL A 25 14.66 -11.36 -22.04
CA VAL A 25 14.23 -11.51 -20.64
C VAL A 25 15.14 -12.52 -19.96
N SER A 26 15.89 -12.05 -18.95
CA SER A 26 16.75 -12.89 -18.10
C SER A 26 16.30 -12.79 -16.64
N PRO A 27 15.41 -13.69 -16.17
CA PRO A 27 14.77 -13.58 -14.84
C PRO A 27 15.75 -13.52 -13.66
N GLN A 28 16.89 -14.18 -13.77
CA GLN A 28 17.88 -14.30 -12.69
C GLN A 28 18.75 -13.04 -12.49
N ARG A 29 18.60 -12.02 -13.35
CA ARG A 29 19.45 -10.81 -13.32
C ARG A 29 19.33 -10.05 -12.00
N ALA A 30 18.15 -10.05 -11.38
CA ALA A 30 17.89 -9.35 -10.12
C ALA A 30 18.54 -10.03 -8.89
N ASN A 31 18.97 -11.29 -9.00
CA ASN A 31 19.59 -12.02 -7.89
C ASN A 31 21.06 -11.62 -7.68
N ARG A 32 21.64 -10.83 -8.60
CA ARG A 32 22.99 -10.31 -8.40
C ARG A 32 22.94 -9.23 -7.33
N PRO A 33 23.76 -9.30 -6.26
CA PRO A 33 23.79 -8.26 -5.25
C PRO A 33 24.17 -6.93 -5.90
N TRP A 34 23.33 -5.92 -5.68
CA TRP A 34 23.58 -4.56 -6.15
C TRP A 34 24.73 -3.93 -5.35
N GLN A 35 25.78 -3.47 -6.04
CA GLN A 35 26.93 -2.78 -5.43
C GLN A 35 27.14 -1.37 -6.00
N GLY A 36 26.18 -0.86 -6.78
CA GLY A 36 26.32 0.38 -7.55
C GLY A 36 25.69 1.62 -6.91
N GLN A 37 25.64 2.69 -7.71
CA GLN A 37 25.12 4.02 -7.35
C GLN A 37 23.59 4.06 -7.19
N THR A 38 23.12 4.56 -6.05
CA THR A 38 21.68 4.84 -5.85
C THR A 38 21.31 6.20 -6.44
N GLU A 39 20.27 6.25 -7.28
CA GLU A 39 19.73 7.50 -7.84
C GLU A 39 19.02 8.31 -6.74
N LYS A 40 19.17 9.64 -6.76
CA LYS A 40 18.47 10.50 -5.79
C LYS A 40 16.99 10.59 -6.16
N GLU A 41 16.11 10.38 -5.19
CA GLU A 41 14.67 10.58 -5.39
C GLU A 41 14.39 12.03 -5.83
N LYS A 42 13.76 12.19 -7.00
CA LYS A 42 13.28 13.51 -7.43
C LYS A 42 12.11 13.90 -6.54
N ARG A 43 12.26 15.00 -5.79
CA ARG A 43 11.15 15.56 -5.00
C ARG A 43 10.01 15.89 -5.95
N LYS A 44 8.86 15.22 -5.80
CA LYS A 44 7.62 15.65 -6.46
C LYS A 44 7.18 16.96 -5.81
N HIS A 45 7.34 18.06 -6.52
CA HIS A 45 6.81 19.34 -6.10
C HIS A 45 5.32 19.35 -6.41
N PHE A 46 4.48 19.02 -5.42
CA PHE A 46 3.05 19.22 -5.53
C PHE A 46 2.75 20.69 -5.21
N PRO A 47 2.20 21.49 -6.13
CA PRO A 47 1.74 22.82 -5.80
C PRO A 47 0.70 22.71 -4.70
N ASN A 48 0.91 23.44 -3.61
CA ASN A 48 0.07 23.43 -2.41
C ASN A 48 -1.21 24.25 -2.66
N MET A 49 -2.03 23.84 -3.62
CA MET A 49 -3.36 24.39 -3.83
C MET A 49 -4.40 23.31 -3.53
N MET A 50 -5.10 23.51 -2.40
CA MET A 50 -6.30 22.80 -1.95
C MET A 50 -6.10 21.44 -1.25
N LYS A 51 -5.57 21.49 -0.02
CA LYS A 51 -6.06 20.60 1.05
C LYS A 51 -7.45 21.08 1.49
N THR A 52 -8.47 20.85 0.68
CA THR A 52 -9.87 21.05 1.10
C THR A 52 -10.60 19.72 1.02
N ALA A 53 -11.17 19.36 2.16
CA ALA A 53 -11.73 18.07 2.51
C ALA A 53 -12.70 17.47 1.49
N ILE A 54 -12.47 16.20 1.13
CA ILE A 54 -13.55 15.26 0.80
C ILE A 54 -13.28 13.98 1.59
N TYR A 55 -13.54 14.05 2.90
CA TYR A 55 -13.79 12.86 3.72
C TYR A 55 -15.06 13.14 4.50
N VAL A 56 -16.16 12.53 4.07
CA VAL A 56 -17.45 12.57 4.76
C VAL A 56 -17.55 11.25 5.52
N PRO A 57 -17.41 11.23 6.87
CA PRO A 57 -17.61 10.00 7.61
C PRO A 57 -19.10 9.62 7.59
N GLU A 58 -19.31 8.39 7.17
CA GLU A 58 -20.59 7.71 7.03
C GLU A 58 -21.39 7.70 8.34
N ILE A 59 -22.60 8.26 8.29
CA ILE A 59 -23.89 7.58 8.51
C ILE A 59 -23.84 6.17 9.17
N TYR A 60 -23.27 5.98 10.37
CA TYR A 60 -23.49 4.74 11.16
C TYR A 60 -23.32 4.99 12.67
N ALA A 61 -24.20 5.81 13.26
CA ALA A 61 -24.38 5.89 14.71
C ALA A 61 -25.73 5.29 15.16
N SER A 62 -26.30 4.35 14.41
CA SER A 62 -27.66 3.81 14.60
C SER A 62 -27.72 2.43 15.28
N THR A 63 -26.86 2.13 16.26
CA THR A 63 -27.09 0.96 17.12
C THR A 63 -27.05 1.37 18.57
N ALA A 64 -28.11 2.07 18.97
CA ALA A 64 -28.58 2.09 20.34
C ALA A 64 -29.24 0.73 20.65
N THR A 65 -28.77 0.03 21.68
CA THR A 65 -29.56 -0.79 22.63
C THR A 65 -28.58 -1.40 23.66
N GLU A 66 -28.57 -0.98 24.94
CA GLU A 66 -29.42 -1.41 26.09
C GLU A 66 -28.73 -2.60 26.83
N ILE A 67 -28.72 -2.79 28.16
CA ILE A 67 -29.80 -2.72 29.15
C ILE A 67 -29.24 -2.52 30.59
N LEU A 68 -30.02 -1.74 31.34
CA LEU A 68 -30.20 -1.59 32.80
C LEU A 68 -29.61 -2.66 33.73
N SER A 69 -29.20 -2.27 34.96
CA SER A 69 -30.02 -2.45 36.18
C SER A 69 -29.28 -2.22 37.51
N ILE A 70 -29.78 -1.23 38.28
CA ILE A 70 -29.95 -1.16 39.76
C ILE A 70 -28.78 -1.51 40.70
N LYS A 71 -28.17 -0.47 41.31
CA LYS A 71 -28.43 -0.02 42.70
C LYS A 71 -27.44 1.09 43.12
N GLY A 72 -27.86 2.34 42.98
CA GLY A 72 -27.57 3.36 43.99
C GLY A 72 -26.15 3.95 44.12
N PHE A 73 -25.27 3.88 43.12
CA PHE A 73 -23.97 4.54 43.22
C PHE A 73 -23.90 5.80 42.34
N THR A 74 -24.32 6.93 42.90
CA THR A 74 -23.98 8.26 42.36
C THR A 74 -22.63 8.67 42.95
N SER A 75 -21.55 8.55 42.19
CA SER A 75 -20.30 9.26 42.51
C SER A 75 -19.99 10.24 41.41
N SER A 76 -20.06 11.52 41.73
CA SER A 76 -19.58 12.62 40.90
C SER A 76 -18.06 12.52 40.78
N ILE A 77 -17.56 12.07 39.63
CA ILE A 77 -16.14 12.29 39.29
C ILE A 77 -16.04 13.73 38.81
N THR A 78 -15.57 14.59 39.71
CA THR A 78 -15.22 15.97 39.44
C THR A 78 -13.98 16.00 38.56
N ILE A 79 -14.01 16.80 37.48
CA ILE A 79 -12.83 17.10 36.66
C ILE A 79 -11.91 18.00 37.50
N SER A 80 -11.06 17.42 38.34
CA SER A 80 -9.96 18.13 39.00
C SER A 80 -8.62 17.38 38.89
N ASP A 81 -8.54 16.35 38.05
CA ASP A 81 -7.30 15.62 37.76
C ASP A 81 -6.94 15.73 36.27
N LEU A 82 -6.93 16.96 35.76
CA LEU A 82 -6.17 17.35 34.56
C LEU A 82 -4.73 17.68 34.96
#